data_AF-Q97TT5-F1
#
_entry.id   AF-Q97TT5-F1
#
_cell.length_a   1.000
_cell.length_b   1.000
_cell.length_c   1.000
_cell.angle_alpha   90.00
_cell.angle_beta   90.00
_cell.angle_gamma   90.00
#
_symmetry.space_group_name_H-M   'P 1'
#
loop_
_entity.id
_entity.type
_entity.pdbx_description
1 polymer ?
#
loop_
_entity_poly.entity_id
_entity_poly.type
_entity_poly.pdbx_seq_one_letter_code
_entity_poly.pdbx_strand_id
1 'polypeptide(L)'
;MKKKKDEETAISLFNTFKSLILEKSSQNNGYSKVIDILNRAIERVAKGSQTPQMEARSVFQNTCTMCLVEKVKLNEEEAAALKEIDHFSHSKGIWGEMNNLNISNMWPSN
;
A
#
# COMPACT_ATOMS: atom_id res chain seq x y z
N MET A 1 3.59 -14.87 16.52
CA MET A 1 2.40 -14.00 16.41
C MET A 1 2.65 -12.68 15.69
N LYS A 2 3.85 -12.06 15.75
CA LYS A 2 4.16 -10.77 15.07
C LYS A 2 4.11 -10.82 13.53
N LYS A 3 4.62 -11.88 12.90
CA LYS A 3 4.62 -12.03 11.42
C LYS A 3 3.22 -11.98 10.79
N LYS A 4 2.23 -12.63 11.40
CA LYS A 4 0.86 -12.72 10.88
C LYS A 4 0.16 -11.35 10.86
N LYS A 5 0.40 -10.50 11.87
CA LYS A 5 -0.14 -9.13 11.91
C LYS A 5 0.46 -8.23 10.83
N ASP A 6 1.76 -8.35 10.59
CA ASP A 6 2.45 -7.59 9.55
C ASP A 6 2.00 -8.04 8.14
N GLU A 7 1.76 -9.34 7.95
CA GLU A 7 1.18 -9.89 6.72
C GLU A 7 -0.21 -9.32 6.44
N GLU A 8 -1.12 -9.39 7.43
CA GLU A 8 -2.48 -8.84 7.32
C GLU A 8 -2.46 -7.33 7.03
N THR A 9 -1.55 -6.60 7.67
CA THR A 9 -1.40 -5.15 7.48
C THR A 9 -0.92 -4.82 6.06
N ALA A 10 0.12 -5.49 5.57
CA ALA A 10 0.62 -5.28 4.21
C ALA A 10 -0.45 -5.60 3.15
N ILE A 11 -1.13 -6.75 3.28
CA ILE A 11 -2.20 -7.14 2.36
C ILE A 11 -3.35 -6.13 2.39
N SER A 12 -3.71 -5.62 3.56
CA SER A 12 -4.73 -4.57 3.70
C SER A 12 -4.31 -3.29 2.97
N LEU A 13 -3.09 -2.79 3.19
CA LEU A 13 -2.56 -1.60 2.52
C LEU A 13 -2.52 -1.77 0.99
N PHE A 14 -2.09 -2.95 0.50
CA PHE A 14 -2.07 -3.25 -0.92
C PHE A 14 -3.47 -3.28 -1.54
N ASN A 15 -4.45 -3.88 -0.84
CA ASN A 15 -5.83 -3.92 -1.31
C ASN A 15 -6.49 -2.54 -1.31
N THR A 16 -6.25 -1.71 -0.29
CA THR A 16 -6.74 -0.34 -0.23
C THR A 16 -6.20 0.48 -1.40
N PHE A 17 -4.88 0.45 -1.64
CA PHE A 17 -4.32 1.18 -2.78
C PHE A 17 -4.84 0.63 -4.12
N LYS A 18 -4.95 -0.70 -4.24
CA LYS A 18 -5.51 -1.36 -5.42
C LYS A 18 -6.94 -0.91 -5.71
N SER A 19 -7.81 -0.83 -4.70
CA SER A 19 -9.21 -0.42 -4.91
C SER A 19 -9.33 1.02 -5.38
N LEU A 20 -8.48 1.92 -4.88
CA LEU A 20 -8.48 3.33 -5.29
C LEU A 20 -8.15 3.51 -6.78
N ILE A 21 -7.22 2.70 -7.30
CA ILE A 21 -6.76 2.80 -8.68
C ILE A 21 -7.45 1.85 -9.67
N LEU A 22 -8.34 0.97 -9.19
CA LEU A 22 -8.88 -0.15 -9.97
C LEU A 22 -9.63 0.32 -11.22
N GLU A 23 -10.53 1.29 -11.08
CA GLU A 23 -11.35 1.78 -12.20
C GLU A 23 -10.48 2.41 -13.30
N LYS A 24 -9.36 3.04 -12.92
CA LYS A 24 -8.41 3.70 -13.82
C LYS A 24 -7.58 2.72 -14.65
N SER A 25 -7.52 1.45 -14.24
CA SER A 25 -6.78 0.40 -14.97
C SER A 25 -7.35 0.09 -16.35
N SER A 26 -8.66 0.30 -16.54
CA SER A 26 -9.31 0.16 -17.85
C SER A 26 -8.94 1.27 -18.84
N GLN A 27 -8.49 2.43 -18.33
CA GLN A 27 -8.26 3.64 -19.11
C GLN A 27 -6.77 3.88 -19.41
N ASN A 28 -5.86 3.39 -18.55
CA ASN A 28 -4.43 3.57 -18.72
C ASN A 28 -3.65 2.33 -18.26
N ASN A 29 -2.84 1.81 -19.17
CA ASN A 29 -2.03 0.60 -19.00
C ASN A 29 -1.05 0.69 -17.81
N GLY A 30 -0.59 1.90 -17.46
CA GLY A 30 0.23 2.15 -16.29
C GLY A 30 -0.45 1.75 -14.98
N TYR A 31 -1.75 2.05 -14.81
CA TYR A 31 -2.49 1.59 -13.63
C TYR A 31 -2.67 0.06 -13.64
N SER A 32 -2.88 -0.56 -14.82
CA SER A 32 -2.93 -2.02 -14.93
C SER A 32 -1.61 -2.67 -14.48
N LYS A 33 -0.46 -2.10 -14.86
CA LYS A 33 0.86 -2.56 -14.40
C LYS A 33 1.04 -2.41 -12.89
N VAL A 34 0.56 -1.32 -12.30
CA VAL A 34 0.59 -1.11 -10.84
C VAL A 34 -0.29 -2.15 -10.12
N ILE A 35 -1.47 -2.46 -10.66
CA ILE A 35 -2.32 -3.53 -10.12
C ILE A 35 -1.63 -4.89 -10.18
N ASP A 36 -0.92 -5.19 -11.27
CA ASP A 36 -0.15 -6.43 -11.37
C ASP A 36 0.99 -6.52 -10.35
N ILE A 37 1.65 -5.38 -10.06
CA ILE A 37 2.65 -5.29 -8.99
C ILE A 37 2.00 -5.62 -7.64
N LEU A 38 0.84 -5.02 -7.35
CA LEU A 38 0.10 -5.25 -6.10
C LEU A 38 -0.36 -6.69 -5.95
N ASN A 39 -0.91 -7.29 -7.00
CA ASN A 39 -1.36 -8.69 -6.99
C ASN A 39 -0.20 -9.65 -6.66
N ARG A 40 0.97 -9.45 -7.30
CA ARG A 40 2.16 -10.26 -7.05
C ARG A 40 2.68 -10.08 -5.62
N ALA A 41 2.67 -8.86 -5.10
CA ALA A 41 3.10 -8.58 -3.73
C ALA A 41 2.17 -9.27 -2.71
N ILE A 42 0.85 -9.17 -2.89
CA ILE A 42 -0.15 -9.85 -2.04
C ILE A 42 0.10 -11.37 -2.03
N GLU A 43 0.30 -11.97 -3.20
CA GLU A 43 0.58 -13.41 -3.32
C GLU A 43 1.86 -13.81 -2.58
N ARG A 44 2.94 -13.04 -2.75
CA ARG A 44 4.24 -13.32 -2.11
C ARG A 44 4.20 -13.17 -0.60
N VAL A 45 3.49 -12.17 -0.09
CA VAL A 45 3.27 -11.99 1.36
C VAL A 45 2.44 -13.15 1.90
N ALA A 46 1.32 -13.50 1.25
CA ALA A 46 0.45 -14.60 1.69
C ALA A 46 1.15 -15.97 1.70
N LYS A 47 2.08 -16.19 0.77
CA LYS A 47 2.91 -17.41 0.71
C LYS A 47 4.13 -17.38 1.64
N GLY A 48 4.39 -16.26 2.34
CA GLY A 48 5.59 -16.08 3.14
C GLY A 48 6.90 -16.10 2.34
N SER A 49 6.83 -15.86 1.02
CA SER A 49 7.99 -15.91 0.12
C SER A 49 8.95 -14.73 0.31
N GLN A 50 8.45 -13.63 0.88
CA GLN A 50 9.19 -12.44 1.27
C GLN A 50 8.59 -11.86 2.54
N THR A 51 9.31 -10.96 3.22
CA THR A 51 8.76 -10.26 4.37
C THR A 51 7.77 -9.17 3.92
N PRO A 52 6.70 -8.91 4.70
CA PRO A 52 5.71 -7.87 4.37
C PRO A 52 6.35 -6.51 4.10
N GLN A 53 7.36 -6.13 4.89
CA GLN A 53 8.05 -4.84 4.76
C GLN A 53 8.91 -4.75 3.49
N MET A 54 9.57 -5.85 3.09
CA MET A 54 10.34 -5.88 1.85
C MET A 54 9.43 -5.78 0.63
N GLU A 55 8.28 -6.46 0.64
CA GLU A 55 7.30 -6.33 -0.44
C GLU A 55 6.68 -4.94 -0.48
N ALA A 56 6.38 -4.32 0.68
CA ALA A 56 5.90 -2.95 0.72
C ALA A 56 6.89 -1.96 0.10
N ARG A 57 8.20 -2.11 0.41
CA ARG A 57 9.26 -1.30 -0.21
C ARG A 57 9.30 -1.48 -1.72
N SER A 58 9.24 -2.74 -2.16
CA SER A 58 9.23 -3.09 -3.58
C SER A 58 8.02 -2.48 -4.30
N VAL A 59 6.82 -2.59 -3.72
CA VAL A 59 5.59 -2.00 -4.26
C VAL A 59 5.73 -0.49 -4.39
N PHE A 60 6.21 0.20 -3.35
CA PHE A 60 6.41 1.65 -3.38
C PHE A 60 7.34 2.08 -4.51
N GLN A 61 8.55 1.49 -4.55
CA GLN A 61 9.58 1.84 -5.55
C GLN A 61 9.13 1.55 -6.98
N ASN A 62 8.52 0.39 -7.21
CA ASN A 62 8.03 0.01 -8.54
C ASN A 62 6.85 0.89 -8.97
N THR A 63 5.95 1.24 -8.05
CA THR A 63 4.83 2.15 -8.34
C THR A 63 5.35 3.55 -8.69
N CYS A 64 6.29 4.12 -7.93
CA CYS A 64 6.90 5.41 -8.27
C CYS A 64 7.56 5.39 -9.65
N THR A 65 8.26 4.30 -9.98
CA THR A 65 8.86 4.10 -11.30
C THR A 65 7.79 4.06 -12.40
N MET A 66 6.68 3.35 -12.18
CA MET A 66 5.55 3.33 -13.12
C MET A 66 4.88 4.70 -13.25
N CYS A 67 4.73 5.45 -12.16
CA CYS A 67 4.23 6.83 -12.20
C CYS A 67 5.06 7.73 -13.10
N LEU A 68 6.39 7.59 -13.03
CA LEU A 68 7.31 8.35 -13.89
C LEU A 68 7.24 7.90 -15.35
N VAL A 69 7.37 6.60 -15.60
CA VAL A 69 7.51 6.03 -16.96
C VAL A 69 6.19 6.09 -17.74
N GLU A 70 5.08 5.71 -17.11
CA GLU A 70 3.76 5.59 -17.74
C GLU A 70 2.90 6.84 -17.54
N LYS A 71 3.46 7.90 -16.95
CA LYS A 71 2.77 9.17 -16.63
C LYS A 71 1.49 8.96 -15.82
N VAL A 72 1.48 7.96 -14.95
CA VAL A 72 0.37 7.72 -14.01
C VAL A 72 0.33 8.85 -13.00
N LYS A 73 -0.85 9.48 -12.85
CA LYS A 73 -1.06 10.59 -11.91
C LYS A 73 -1.95 10.12 -10.77
N LEU A 74 -1.38 10.06 -9.58
CA LEU A 74 -2.16 9.77 -8.38
C LEU A 74 -2.86 11.05 -7.91
N ASN A 75 -4.12 10.94 -7.49
CA ASN A 75 -4.77 11.99 -6.72
C ASN A 75 -4.25 11.99 -5.26
N GLU A 76 -4.74 12.92 -4.44
CA GLU A 76 -4.27 13.07 -3.06
C GLU A 76 -4.50 11.81 -2.22
N GLU A 77 -5.66 11.15 -2.36
CA GLU A 77 -6.01 9.94 -1.62
C GLU A 77 -5.14 8.74 -2.02
N GLU A 78 -4.93 8.55 -3.33
CA GLU A 78 -4.06 7.50 -3.87
C GLU A 78 -2.60 7.71 -3.47
N ALA A 79 -2.12 8.95 -3.49
CA ALA A 79 -0.78 9.30 -3.06
C ALA A 79 -0.60 9.08 -1.54
N ALA A 80 -1.62 9.38 -0.75
CA ALA A 80 -1.62 9.09 0.69
C ALA A 80 -1.56 7.57 0.95
N ALA A 81 -2.36 6.78 0.25
CA ALA A 81 -2.33 5.31 0.36
C ALA A 81 -0.95 4.74 -0.03
N LEU A 82 -0.34 5.24 -1.10
CA LEU A 82 1.01 4.84 -1.51
C LEU A 82 2.07 5.23 -0.46
N LYS A 83 1.90 6.37 0.21
CA LYS A 83 2.79 6.82 1.28
C LYS A 83 2.67 5.97 2.55
N GLU A 84 1.47 5.49 2.87
CA GLU A 84 1.28 4.54 3.97
C GLU A 84 1.99 3.20 3.71
N ILE A 85 2.02 2.74 2.45
CA ILE A 85 2.82 1.58 2.06
C ILE A 85 4.32 1.83 2.31
N ASP A 86 4.83 3.01 1.95
CA ASP A 86 6.22 3.40 2.20
C ASP A 86 6.56 3.45 3.70
N HIS A 87 5.71 4.12 4.50
CA HIS A 87 5.84 4.15 5.95
C HIS A 87 5.89 2.75 6.56
N PHE A 88 4.98 1.87 6.14
CA PHE A 88 4.97 0.48 6.61
C PHE A 88 6.28 -0.25 6.26
N SER A 89 6.84 0.01 5.07
CA SER A 89 8.10 -0.58 4.60
C SER A 89 9.31 -0.24 5.50
N HIS A 90 9.25 0.91 6.17
CA HIS A 90 10.26 1.37 7.13
C HIS A 90 9.97 0.95 8.57
N SER A 91 8.77 0.44 8.85
CA SER A 91 8.39 0.06 10.21
C SER A 91 9.10 -1.23 10.66
N LYS A 92 9.64 -1.24 11.90
CA LYS A 92 10.14 -2.46 12.55
C LYS A 92 8.99 -3.34 13.12
N GLY A 93 7.83 -3.35 12.47
CA GLY A 93 6.63 -4.08 12.89
C GLY A 93 5.89 -3.44 14.08
N ILE A 94 5.70 -2.11 14.05
CA ILE A 94 4.95 -1.34 15.07
C ILE A 94 3.83 -0.54 14.37
N TRP A 95 3.01 -1.19 13.55
CA TRP A 95 1.76 -0.57 13.10
C TRP A 95 0.64 -0.69 14.16
N GLY A 96 0.94 -1.30 15.32
CA GLY A 96 0.00 -1.44 16.43
C GLY A 96 -0.41 -0.14 17.12
N GLU A 97 0.30 0.97 16.89
CA GLU A 97 0.06 2.25 17.56
C GLU A 97 -0.53 3.33 16.63
N MET A 98 -0.40 3.18 15.30
CA MET A 98 -0.85 4.20 14.33
C MET A 98 -2.38 4.28 14.19
N ASN A 99 -3.10 3.17 14.37
CA ASN A 99 -4.57 3.19 14.42
C ASN A 99 -5.13 3.92 15.66
N ASN A 100 -4.31 4.17 16.69
CA ASN A 100 -4.75 4.92 17.87
C ASN A 100 -4.66 6.44 17.69
N LEU A 101 -3.87 6.93 16.73
CA LEU A 101 -3.68 8.36 16.48
C LEU A 101 -4.66 8.95 15.46
N ASN A 102 -5.24 8.12 14.58
CA ASN A 102 -6.19 8.59 13.57
C ASN A 102 -7.67 8.49 14.00
N ILE A 103 -7.97 7.84 15.12
CA ILE A 103 -9.33 7.79 15.69
C ILE A 103 -9.52 8.85 16.80
N SER A 104 -8.45 9.32 17.46
CA SER A 104 -8.58 10.25 18.60
C SER A 104 -8.81 11.72 18.22
N ASN A 105 -8.72 12.10 16.94
CA ASN A 105 -8.92 13.48 16.48
C ASN A 105 -10.14 13.69 15.59
N MET A 106 -10.98 12.67 15.42
CA MET A 106 -12.32 12.89 14.93
C MET A 106 -13.22 13.29 16.12
N TRP A 107 -13.23 14.61 16.37
CA TRP A 107 -14.20 15.43 17.10
C TRP A 107 -13.98 15.63 18.63
N PRO A 108 -13.67 16.87 19.06
CA PRO A 108 -14.42 17.56 20.08
C PRO A 108 -15.33 18.58 19.39
N SER A 109 -16.62 18.27 19.36
CA SER A 109 -17.67 19.26 19.08
C SER A 109 -17.57 20.40 20.11
N ASN A 110 -17.47 21.62 19.62
CA ASN A 110 -17.79 22.82 20.40
C ASN A 110 -19.17 23.30 19.97
#